data_AF-A0A6L5BQC1-F1
#
_entry.id   AF-A0A6L5BQC1-F1
#
_cell.length_a   1.000
_cell.length_b   1.000
_cell.length_c   1.000
_cell.angle_alpha   90.00
_cell.angle_beta   90.00
_cell.angle_gamma   90.00
#
_symmetry.space_group_name_H-M   'P 1'
#
loop_
_entity.id
_entity.type
_entity.pdbx_description
1 polymer ?
#
loop_
_entity_poly.entity_id
_entity_poly.type
_entity_poly.pdbx_seq_one_letter_code
_entity_poly.pdbx_strand_id
1 'polypeptide(L)'
;MYHYVESGLPNVWLSNGFVVKETAYGESVAITDVKGLHDVIGKAIAGKPSVLTGAEFRFLRKELGLSQESLAEIVGLTSQAVAIWEKTDKIPMVNDRYLRGLYLEAKTGEADLMSAINTINKLDHELYKLNLEFEGEWHKACA
;
A
#
# COMPACT_ATOMS: atom_id res chain seq x y z
N MET A 1 -11.07 -17.08 18.21
CA MET A 1 -10.39 -16.05 17.39
C MET A 1 -9.00 -15.85 17.96
N TYR A 2 -7.99 -15.68 17.11
CA TYR A 2 -6.61 -15.44 17.52
C TYR A 2 -6.19 -14.03 17.15
N HIS A 3 -5.58 -13.31 18.09
CA HIS A 3 -5.05 -11.96 17.87
C HIS A 3 -3.65 -12.07 17.26
N TYR A 4 -3.52 -11.75 15.97
CA TYR A 4 -2.27 -11.95 15.23
C TYR A 4 -1.34 -10.75 15.37
N VAL A 5 -0.84 -10.54 16.58
CA VAL A 5 0.07 -9.43 16.93
C VAL A 5 1.44 -9.57 16.27
N GLU A 6 1.82 -10.77 15.84
CA GLU A 6 3.07 -11.08 15.16
C GLU A 6 3.16 -10.42 13.78
N SER A 7 2.01 -10.03 13.18
CA SER A 7 1.98 -9.16 12.01
C SER A 7 2.56 -7.76 12.29
N GLY A 8 2.63 -7.34 13.56
CA GLY A 8 2.96 -5.98 13.95
C GLY A 8 1.79 -4.99 13.85
N LEU A 9 0.59 -5.47 13.52
CA LEU A 9 -0.63 -4.69 13.47
C LEU A 9 -1.48 -4.93 14.73
N PRO A 10 -2.00 -3.88 15.38
CA PRO A 10 -2.73 -4.03 16.63
C PRO A 10 -4.15 -4.60 16.46
N ASN A 11 -4.70 -4.61 15.24
CA ASN A 11 -6.11 -4.84 14.96
C ASN A 11 -6.40 -6.02 14.01
N VAL A 12 -5.48 -6.98 13.88
CA VAL A 12 -5.69 -8.17 13.03
C VAL A 12 -6.11 -9.37 13.87
N TRP A 13 -7.31 -9.88 13.60
CA TRP A 13 -7.88 -11.04 14.30
C TRP A 13 -8.23 -12.15 13.30
N LEU A 14 -7.73 -13.35 13.54
CA LEU A 14 -7.98 -14.52 12.72
C LEU A 14 -9.13 -15.35 13.29
N SER A 15 -10.13 -15.61 12.46
CA SER A 15 -11.20 -16.58 12.77
C SER A 15 -10.79 -18.02 12.49
N ASN A 16 -9.83 -18.23 11.59
CA ASN A 16 -9.37 -19.52 11.07
C ASN A 16 -7.95 -19.39 10.47
N GLY A 17 -7.42 -20.47 9.88
CA GLY A 17 -6.09 -20.48 9.24
C GLY A 17 -4.92 -20.63 10.20
N PHE A 18 -5.19 -21.03 11.45
CA PHE A 18 -4.19 -21.31 12.47
C PHE A 18 -4.54 -22.60 13.24
N VAL A 19 -3.51 -23.26 13.75
CA VAL A 19 -3.62 -24.45 14.59
C VAL A 19 -2.99 -24.16 15.93
N VAL A 20 -3.75 -24.35 17.00
CA VAL A 20 -3.24 -24.29 18.37
C VAL A 20 -2.65 -25.66 18.73
N LYS A 21 -1.43 -25.66 19.27
CA LYS A 21 -0.73 -26.86 19.75
C LYS A 21 -0.26 -26.63 21.17
N GLU A 22 -0.46 -27.62 22.04
CA GLU A 22 0.23 -27.65 23.32
C GLU A 22 1.68 -28.10 23.13
N THR A 23 2.60 -27.36 23.72
CA THR A 23 4.02 -27.68 23.76
C THR A 23 4.50 -27.75 25.20
N ALA A 24 5.69 -28.31 25.43
CA ALA A 24 6.30 -28.34 26.76
C ALA A 24 6.53 -26.93 27.37
N TYR A 25 6.46 -25.88 26.55
CA TYR A 25 6.65 -24.48 26.95
C TYR A 25 5.33 -23.68 26.96
N GLY A 26 4.18 -24.36 26.82
CA GLY A 26 2.85 -23.74 26.79
C GLY A 26 2.19 -23.82 25.41
N GLU A 27 1.11 -23.06 25.26
CA GLU A 27 0.30 -22.99 24.05
C GLU A 27 1.07 -22.29 22.92
N SER A 28 1.12 -22.92 21.74
CA SER A 28 1.76 -22.41 20.53
C SER A 28 0.76 -22.34 19.39
N VAL A 29 0.85 -21.29 18.57
CA VAL A 29 0.00 -21.10 17.40
C VAL A 29 0.81 -21.26 16.12
N ALA A 30 0.36 -22.14 15.23
CA ALA A 30 0.94 -22.34 13.92
C ALA A 30 -0.02 -21.81 12.85
N ILE A 31 0.39 -20.76 12.13
CA ILE A 31 -0.34 -20.23 10.98
C ILE A 31 -0.11 -21.14 9.77
N THR A 32 -1.17 -21.53 9.06
CA THR A 32 -1.10 -22.50 7.96
C THR A 32 -0.37 -21.93 6.73
N ASP A 33 -0.66 -20.69 6.36
CA ASP A 33 -0.03 -19.99 5.23
C ASP A 33 0.25 -18.53 5.61
N VAL A 34 1.42 -18.30 6.19
CA VAL A 34 1.85 -16.95 6.62
C VAL A 34 1.98 -16.02 5.42
N LYS A 35 2.53 -16.51 4.30
CA LYS A 35 2.76 -15.69 3.11
C LYS A 35 1.43 -15.23 2.51
N GLY A 36 0.50 -16.16 2.28
CA GLY A 36 -0.82 -15.83 1.75
C GLY A 36 -1.61 -14.91 2.69
N LEU A 37 -1.51 -15.12 4.00
CA LEU A 37 -2.12 -14.24 4.99
C LEU A 37 -1.57 -12.81 4.90
N HIS A 38 -0.24 -12.65 4.85
CA HIS A 38 0.40 -11.34 4.73
C HIS A 38 0.08 -10.66 3.39
N ASP A 39 0.05 -11.39 2.28
CA ASP A 39 -0.34 -10.86 0.97
C ASP A 39 -1.80 -10.36 0.97
N VAL A 40 -2.72 -11.05 1.66
CA VAL A 40 -4.12 -10.60 1.82
C VAL A 40 -4.23 -9.36 2.71
N ILE A 41 -3.54 -9.36 3.86
CA ILE A 41 -3.53 -8.22 4.79
C ILE A 41 -2.98 -6.97 4.09
N GLY A 42 -1.83 -7.09 3.41
CA GLY A 42 -1.20 -5.96 2.76
C GLY A 42 -2.02 -5.39 1.60
N LYS A 43 -2.68 -6.24 0.80
CA LYS A 43 -3.64 -5.76 -0.23
C LYS A 43 -4.82 -5.01 0.39
N ALA A 44 -5.39 -5.52 1.48
CA ALA A 44 -6.48 -4.86 2.18
C ALA A 44 -6.07 -3.49 2.75
N ILE A 45 -4.87 -3.41 3.33
CA ILE A 45 -4.29 -2.16 3.84
C ILE A 45 -4.02 -1.18 2.70
N ALA A 46 -3.40 -1.63 1.61
CA ALA A 46 -3.06 -0.77 0.48
C ALA A 46 -4.32 -0.19 -0.20
N GLY A 47 -5.39 -0.99 -0.31
CA GLY A 47 -6.66 -0.58 -0.93
C GLY A 47 -7.64 0.17 -0.03
N LYS A 48 -7.32 0.40 1.25
CA LYS A 48 -8.27 1.03 2.18
C LYS A 48 -8.49 2.52 1.85
N PRO A 49 -9.68 3.09 2.08
CA PRO A 49 -9.98 4.48 1.73
C PRO A 49 -9.39 5.53 2.68
N SER A 50 -9.08 5.17 3.93
CA SER A 50 -8.48 6.07 4.93
C SER A 50 -6.96 6.13 4.80
N VAL A 51 -6.32 7.16 5.37
CA VAL A 51 -4.85 7.26 5.46
C VAL A 51 -4.31 6.08 6.29
N LEU A 52 -3.11 5.59 5.95
CA LEU A 52 -2.41 4.57 6.74
C LEU A 52 -2.14 5.10 8.14
N THR A 53 -2.21 4.22 9.11
CA THR A 53 -1.55 4.41 10.41
C THR A 53 -0.06 4.12 10.24
N GLY A 54 0.75 4.56 11.19
CA GLY A 54 2.17 4.26 11.24
C GLY A 54 2.47 2.77 11.31
N ALA A 55 1.62 1.99 11.99
CA ALA A 55 1.72 0.53 12.04
C ALA A 55 1.47 -0.12 10.66
N GLU A 56 0.45 0.33 9.94
CA GLU A 56 0.15 -0.14 8.58
C GLU A 56 1.22 0.29 7.58
N PHE A 57 1.73 1.51 7.69
CA PHE A 57 2.84 2.00 6.87
C PHE A 57 4.10 1.16 7.08
N ARG A 58 4.44 0.88 8.35
CA ARG A 58 5.54 -0.02 8.71
C ARG A 58 5.32 -1.43 8.15
N PHE A 59 4.10 -1.95 8.24
CA PHE A 59 3.74 -3.26 7.73
C PHE A 59 4.04 -3.36 6.23
N LEU A 60 3.47 -2.45 5.41
CA LEU A 60 3.69 -2.46 3.96
C LEU A 60 5.18 -2.32 3.59
N ARG A 61 5.92 -1.45 4.29
CA ARG A 61 7.38 -1.30 4.08
C ARG A 61 8.14 -2.60 4.34
N LYS A 62 7.83 -3.29 5.44
CA LYS A 62 8.48 -4.56 5.79
C LYS A 62 8.11 -5.68 4.82
N GLU A 63 6.89 -5.70 4.32
CA GLU A 63 6.45 -6.66 3.29
C GLU A 63 7.16 -6.47 1.95
N LEU A 64 7.69 -5.26 1.68
CA LEU A 64 8.59 -4.96 0.57
C LEU A 64 10.06 -5.27 0.87
N GLY A 65 10.40 -5.70 2.09
CA GLY A 65 11.77 -5.98 2.52
C GLY A 65 12.63 -4.72 2.69
N LEU A 66 12.03 -3.53 2.78
CA LEU A 66 12.76 -2.26 2.85
C LEU A 66 13.09 -1.89 4.30
N SER A 67 14.31 -1.39 4.56
CA SER A 67 14.61 -0.68 5.81
C SER A 67 14.00 0.74 5.80
N GLN A 68 14.08 1.44 6.93
CA GLN A 68 13.66 2.86 6.96
C GLN A 68 14.57 3.71 6.07
N GLU A 69 15.87 3.42 6.07
CA GLU A 69 16.88 4.04 5.22
C GLU A 69 16.59 3.79 3.74
N SER A 70 16.35 2.55 3.32
CA SER A 70 16.09 2.23 1.91
C SER A 70 14.81 2.89 1.40
N LEU A 71 13.73 2.91 2.20
CA LEU A 71 12.53 3.63 1.79
C LEU A 71 12.80 5.14 1.69
N ALA A 72 13.54 5.71 2.65
CA ALA A 72 13.89 7.12 2.66
C ALA A 72 14.71 7.52 1.42
N GLU A 73 15.67 6.70 1.00
CA GLU A 73 16.43 6.89 -0.24
C GLU A 73 15.52 6.91 -1.48
N ILE A 74 14.57 5.97 -1.57
CA ILE A 74 13.60 5.90 -2.69
C ILE A 74 12.76 7.18 -2.77
N VAL A 75 12.31 7.71 -1.63
CA VAL A 75 11.44 8.90 -1.58
C VAL A 75 12.22 10.23 -1.48
N GLY A 76 13.55 10.19 -1.46
CA GLY A 76 14.40 11.39 -1.34
C GLY A 76 14.30 12.11 0.02
N LEU A 77 14.12 11.37 1.11
CA LEU A 77 13.98 11.90 2.48
C LEU A 77 14.97 11.23 3.45
N THR A 78 14.86 11.54 4.74
CA THR A 78 15.69 10.94 5.80
C THR A 78 15.01 9.74 6.44
N SER A 79 15.79 8.77 6.95
CA SER A 79 15.24 7.62 7.69
C SER A 79 14.47 8.06 8.94
N GLN A 80 14.87 9.18 9.55
CA GLN A 80 14.18 9.79 10.69
C GLN A 80 12.74 10.23 10.32
N ALA A 81 12.52 10.75 9.11
CA ALA A 81 11.18 11.11 8.65
C ALA A 81 10.26 9.87 8.61
N VAL A 82 10.76 8.77 8.04
CA VAL A 82 10.05 7.49 7.99
C VAL A 82 9.75 6.98 9.41
N ALA A 83 10.73 7.05 10.31
CA ALA A 83 10.54 6.64 11.70
C ALA A 83 9.48 7.47 12.45
N ILE A 84 9.41 8.77 12.20
CA ILE A 84 8.38 9.66 12.78
C ILE A 84 6.99 9.26 12.28
N TRP A 85 6.84 9.00 10.99
CA TRP A 85 5.55 8.59 10.41
C TRP A 85 5.05 7.28 11.00
N GLU A 86 5.94 6.28 11.12
CA GLU A 86 5.60 4.99 11.73
C GLU A 86 5.23 5.08 13.21
N LYS A 87 5.68 6.13 13.90
CA LYS A 87 5.43 6.34 15.34
C LYS A 87 4.20 7.19 15.62
N THR A 88 3.86 8.13 14.73
CA THR A 88 2.91 9.22 15.04
C THR A 88 1.66 9.22 14.17
N ASP A 89 1.54 8.30 13.21
CA ASP A 89 0.47 8.25 12.21
C ASP A 89 0.36 9.50 11.33
N LYS A 90 1.33 10.42 11.42
CA LYS A 90 1.39 11.67 10.63
C LYS A 90 2.13 11.44 9.33
N ILE A 91 1.56 10.62 8.45
CA ILE A 91 2.13 10.32 7.14
C ILE A 91 1.66 11.38 6.13
N PRO A 92 2.56 12.08 5.41
CA PRO A 92 2.17 12.94 4.30
C PRO A 92 1.43 12.14 3.23
N MET A 93 0.32 12.67 2.72
CA MET A 93 -0.58 11.97 1.78
C MET A 93 0.14 11.45 0.52
N VAL A 94 1.15 12.15 0.03
CA VAL A 94 1.94 11.70 -1.13
C VAL A 94 2.76 10.45 -0.80
N ASN A 95 3.41 10.42 0.37
CA ASN A 95 4.21 9.28 0.81
C ASN A 95 3.34 8.07 1.16
N ASP A 96 2.14 8.30 1.71
CA ASP A 96 1.12 7.27 1.91
C ASP A 96 0.75 6.60 0.58
N ARG A 97 0.32 7.39 -0.41
CA ARG A 97 -0.05 6.89 -1.75
C ARG A 97 1.11 6.24 -2.48
N TYR A 98 2.30 6.81 -2.37
CA TYR A 98 3.48 6.29 -3.02
C TYR A 98 3.85 4.89 -2.50
N LEU A 99 3.84 4.68 -1.18
CA LEU A 99 4.13 3.36 -0.60
C LEU A 99 3.05 2.33 -0.99
N ARG A 100 1.78 2.72 -1.05
CA ARG A 100 0.70 1.84 -1.53
C ARG A 100 0.90 1.45 -2.98
N GLY A 101 1.27 2.40 -3.83
CA GLY A 101 1.61 2.17 -5.23
C GLY A 101 2.75 1.19 -5.40
N LEU A 102 3.87 1.42 -4.70
CA LEU A 102 5.00 0.49 -4.70
C LEU A 102 4.60 -0.91 -4.22
N TYR A 103 3.78 -0.99 -3.18
CA TYR A 103 3.32 -2.27 -2.65
C TYR A 103 2.47 -3.05 -3.66
N LEU A 104 1.46 -2.39 -4.24
CA LEU A 104 0.58 -3.01 -5.23
C LEU A 104 1.36 -3.39 -6.49
N GLU A 105 2.23 -2.52 -6.99
CA GLU A 105 3.06 -2.82 -8.16
C GLU A 105 3.95 -4.04 -7.91
N ALA A 106 4.61 -4.13 -6.75
CA ALA A 106 5.47 -5.26 -6.40
C ALA A 106 4.72 -6.59 -6.21
N LYS A 107 3.44 -6.55 -5.80
CA LYS A 107 2.67 -7.75 -5.41
C LYS A 107 1.63 -8.19 -6.43
N THR A 108 1.12 -7.29 -7.27
CA THR A 108 0.09 -7.57 -8.27
C THR A 108 0.52 -7.19 -9.69
N GLY A 109 1.57 -6.38 -9.86
CA GLY A 109 1.90 -5.77 -11.15
C GLY A 109 0.96 -4.61 -11.51
N GLU A 110 0.07 -4.20 -10.61
CA GLU A 110 -0.83 -3.06 -10.81
C GLU A 110 -0.25 -1.85 -10.08
N ALA A 111 0.08 -0.78 -10.80
CA ALA A 111 0.52 0.47 -10.18
C ALA A 111 -0.71 1.28 -9.68
N ASP A 112 -0.76 1.56 -8.37
CA ASP A 112 -1.79 2.43 -7.78
C ASP A 112 -1.78 3.83 -8.42
N LEU A 113 -0.62 4.31 -8.85
CA LEU A 113 -0.50 5.61 -9.52
C LEU A 113 -1.33 5.66 -10.81
N MET A 114 -1.36 4.57 -11.58
CA MET A 114 -2.19 4.46 -12.78
C MET A 114 -3.67 4.35 -12.43
N SER A 115 -4.02 3.68 -11.34
CA SER A 115 -5.39 3.63 -10.83
C SER A 115 -5.89 5.02 -10.41
N ALA A 116 -5.06 5.80 -9.71
CA ALA A 116 -5.35 7.16 -9.31
C ALA A 116 -5.50 8.10 -10.54
N ILE A 117 -4.60 8.00 -11.52
CA ILE A 117 -4.71 8.73 -12.79
C ILE A 117 -6.01 8.34 -13.52
N ASN A 118 -6.34 7.05 -13.62
CA ASN A 118 -7.57 6.59 -14.25
C ASN A 118 -8.82 7.05 -13.52
N THR A 119 -8.78 7.11 -12.18
CA THR A 119 -9.89 7.63 -11.36
C THR A 119 -10.07 9.12 -11.60
N ILE A 120 -9.00 9.91 -11.59
CA ILE A 120 -9.05 11.33 -11.92
C ILE A 120 -9.54 11.53 -13.35
N ASN A 121 -9.00 10.80 -14.33
CA ASN A 121 -9.44 10.87 -15.73
C ASN A 121 -10.92 10.50 -15.88
N LYS A 122 -11.42 9.52 -15.14
CA LYS A 122 -12.85 9.14 -15.16
C LYS A 122 -13.73 10.25 -14.59
N LEU A 123 -13.26 10.95 -13.55
CA LEU A 123 -13.95 12.11 -12.97
C LEU A 123 -13.88 13.33 -13.90
N ASP A 124 -12.74 13.57 -14.54
CA ASP A 124 -12.54 14.68 -15.49
C ASP A 124 -13.29 14.46 -16.82
N HIS A 125 -13.43 13.21 -17.27
CA HIS A 125 -14.14 12.87 -18.50
C HIS A 125 -15.62 13.31 -18.46
N GLU A 126 -16.22 13.42 -17.27
CA GLU A 126 -17.59 13.94 -17.11
C GLU A 126 -17.65 15.47 -17.02
N LEU A 127 -16.55 16.13 -16.64
CA LEU A 127 -16.51 17.58 -16.38
C LEU A 127 -16.02 18.42 -17.57
N TYR A 128 -15.14 17.88 -18.43
CA TYR A 128 -14.48 18.68 -19.50
C TYR A 128 -14.47 17.98 -20.86
N LYS A 129 -15.64 17.58 -21.37
CA LYS A 129 -15.75 17.10 -22.75
C LYS A 129 -15.48 18.26 -23.73
N LEU A 130 -14.24 18.34 -24.23
CA LEU A 130 -13.87 19.25 -25.31
C LEU A 130 -14.37 18.69 -26.64
N ASN A 131 -15.45 19.28 -27.18
CA ASN A 131 -15.87 19.05 -28.56
C ASN A 131 -15.02 19.93 -29.47
N LEU A 132 -13.98 19.36 -30.06
CA LEU A 132 -13.13 20.05 -31.04
C LEU A 132 -13.51 19.55 -32.44
N GLU A 133 -14.14 20.43 -33.21
CA GLU A 133 -14.31 20.25 -34.66
C GLU A 133 -13.17 21.01 -35.36
N PHE A 134 -12.41 20.29 -36.16
CA PHE A 134 -11.34 20.88 -36.96
C PHE A 134 -11.76 20.88 -38.43
N GLU A 135 -11.91 22.06 -39.03
CA GLU A 135 -11.99 22.20 -40.48
C GLU A 135 -10.57 22.41 -41.05
N GLY A 136 -9.90 21.31 -41.43
CA GLY A 136 -8.61 21.33 -42.13
C GLY A 136 -7.55 20.36 -41.61
N GLU A 137 -6.40 20.32 -42.30
CA GLU A 137 -5.28 19.42 -41.98
C GLU A 137 -4.50 19.88 -40.73
N TRP A 138 -4.85 19.33 -39.57
CA TRP A 138 -4.25 19.64 -38.25
C TRP A 138 -2.73 19.34 -38.13
N HIS A 139 -2.11 18.75 -39.14
CA HIS A 139 -0.75 18.19 -39.09
C HIS A 139 0.31 18.89 -39.97
N LYS A 140 0.02 20.03 -40.60
CA LYS A 140 1.05 20.73 -41.42
C LYS A 140 1.69 21.90 -40.68
N ALA A 141 2.76 21.62 -39.91
CA ALA A 141 3.91 22.52 -39.74
C ALA A 141 5.06 21.85 -38.96
N CYS A 142 5.95 21.16 -39.68
CA CYS A 142 7.38 21.16 -39.36
C CYS A 142 8.12 21.37 -40.69
N ALA A 143 8.63 22.57 -40.89
CA ALA A 143 9.64 22.90 -41.89
C ALA A 143 10.94 23.21 -41.15
#